data_AF-A0A8J1UB91-F1
#
_entry.id   AF-A0A8J1UB91-F1
#
_cell.length_a   1.000
_cell.length_b   1.000
_cell.length_c   1.000
_cell.angle_alpha   90.00
_cell.angle_beta   90.00
_cell.angle_gamma   90.00
#
_symmetry.space_group_name_H-M   'P 1'
#
loop_
_entity.id
_entity.type
_entity.pdbx_description
1 polymer ?
#
loop_
_entity_poly.entity_id
_entity_poly.type
_entity_poly.pdbx_seq_one_letter_code
_entity_poly.pdbx_strand_id
1 'polypeptide(L)'
;RGNESIKYLNESLKLNETQHGVTSIYSTCAIWNTLGVVYDGKGQHEKVIKYYKQSLIINKLIFGELPTESISSLLGNIGTAYDSKGHYDEAIKYHEQSLSM
;
A
#
# COMPACT_ATOMS: atom_id res chain seq x y z
N ARG A 1 21.56 -2.73 -3.64
CA ARG A 1 20.88 -1.47 -3.27
C ARG A 1 19.39 -1.67 -2.94
N GLY A 2 18.55 -2.27 -3.79
CA GLY A 2 17.11 -2.46 -3.48
C GLY A 2 16.73 -3.58 -2.50
N ASN A 3 17.68 -4.40 -2.01
CA ASN A 3 17.40 -5.47 -1.03
C ASN A 3 17.57 -4.98 0.42
N GLU A 4 18.49 -4.05 0.67
CA GLU A 4 18.68 -3.43 1.99
C GLU A 4 17.52 -2.52 2.34
N SER A 5 17.01 -1.72 1.41
CA SER A 5 15.85 -0.86 1.63
C SER A 5 14.61 -1.66 2.03
N ILE A 6 14.35 -2.81 1.39
CA ILE A 6 13.26 -3.72 1.79
C ILE A 6 13.48 -4.27 3.20
N LYS A 7 14.72 -4.62 3.56
CA LYS A 7 15.05 -5.12 4.89
C LYS A 7 14.74 -4.06 5.96
N TYR A 8 15.22 -2.83 5.77
CA TYR A 8 14.96 -1.73 6.70
C TYR A 8 13.47 -1.37 6.78
N LEU A 9 12.75 -1.41 5.66
CA LEU A 9 11.30 -1.15 5.63
C LEU A 9 10.52 -2.24 6.37
N ASN A 10 10.85 -3.53 6.20
CA ASN A 10 10.22 -4.62 6.95
C ASN A 10 10.53 -4.54 8.46
N GLU A 11 11.75 -4.16 8.82
CA GLU A 11 12.17 -4.01 10.21
C GLU A 11 11.46 -2.82 10.88
N SER A 12 11.34 -1.71 10.16
CA SER A 12 10.57 -0.54 10.60
C SER A 12 9.08 -0.84 10.73
N LEU A 13 8.52 -1.71 9.88
CA LEU A 13 7.12 -2.15 9.99
C LEU A 13 6.89 -2.98 11.26
N LYS A 14 7.81 -3.91 11.54
CA LYS A 14 7.76 -4.78 12.72
C LYS A 14 7.89 -3.99 14.03
N LEU A 15 8.70 -2.93 14.03
CA LEU A 15 8.81 -1.97 15.14
C LEU A 15 7.51 -1.17 15.33
N ASN A 16 6.88 -0.74 14.24
CA ASN A 16 5.60 -0.02 14.29
C ASN A 16 4.44 -0.89 14.80
N GLU A 17 4.39 -2.17 14.46
CA GLU A 17 3.41 -3.13 15.02
C GLU A 17 3.53 -3.26 16.56
N THR A 18 4.70 -3.01 17.14
CA THR A 18 4.92 -3.07 18.60
C THR A 18 4.60 -1.78 19.35
N GLN A 19 4.52 -0.63 18.65
CA GLN A 19 4.20 0.67 19.26
C GLN A 19 2.83 1.15 18.77
N HIS A 20 1.76 0.79 19.49
CA HIS A 20 0.39 1.20 19.17
C HIS A 20 0.18 2.71 19.42
N GLY A 21 0.23 3.50 18.34
CA GLY A 21 -0.16 4.91 18.32
C GLY A 21 -0.45 5.38 16.90
N VAL A 22 -1.28 6.41 16.72
CA VAL A 22 -1.73 6.91 15.40
C VAL A 22 -0.54 7.27 14.50
N THR A 23 0.56 7.79 15.08
CA THR A 23 1.81 8.11 14.38
C THR A 23 2.50 6.88 13.77
N SER A 24 2.50 5.73 14.48
CA SER A 24 3.05 4.46 13.97
C SER A 24 2.28 3.99 12.73
N ILE A 25 0.98 4.29 12.68
CA ILE A 25 0.13 3.87 11.59
C ILE A 25 0.36 4.68 10.31
N TYR A 26 0.53 6.01 10.42
CA TYR A 26 0.93 6.84 9.28
C TYR A 26 2.28 6.39 8.69
N SER A 27 3.26 6.08 9.56
CA SER A 27 4.53 5.52 9.10
C SER A 27 4.40 4.14 8.46
N THR A 28 3.49 3.29 8.95
CA THR A 28 3.21 1.97 8.36
C THR A 28 2.66 2.08 6.94
N CYS A 29 1.77 3.06 6.69
CA CYS A 29 1.23 3.32 5.36
C CYS A 29 2.31 3.80 4.37
N ALA A 30 3.18 4.71 4.81
CA ALA A 30 4.29 5.19 4.00
C ALA A 30 5.31 4.08 3.69
N ILE A 31 5.57 3.18 4.66
CA ILE A 31 6.45 2.02 4.49
C ILE A 31 5.87 1.06 3.46
N TRP A 32 4.59 0.71 3.55
CA TRP A 32 3.92 -0.15 2.58
C TRP A 32 3.88 0.48 1.18
N ASN A 33 3.70 1.80 1.10
CA ASN A 33 3.77 2.51 -0.18
C ASN A 33 5.15 2.39 -0.84
N THR A 34 6.19 2.64 -0.05
CA THR A 34 7.58 2.55 -0.52
C THR A 34 7.95 1.11 -0.91
N LEU A 35 7.50 0.12 -0.14
CA LEU A 35 7.70 -1.30 -0.47
C LEU A 35 6.99 -1.68 -1.78
N GLY A 36 5.77 -1.16 -1.99
CA GLY A 36 5.00 -1.41 -3.20
C GLY A 36 5.74 -0.97 -4.46
N VAL A 37 6.27 0.26 -4.48
CA VAL A 37 7.08 0.78 -5.59
C VAL A 37 8.36 -0.05 -5.80
N VAL A 38 9.04 -0.44 -4.72
CA VAL A 38 10.30 -1.20 -4.81
C VAL A 38 10.08 -2.63 -5.32
N TYR A 39 8.99 -3.29 -4.94
CA TYR A 39 8.66 -4.64 -5.40
C TYR A 39 8.06 -4.67 -6.81
N ASP A 40 7.37 -3.60 -7.23
CA ASP A 40 6.88 -3.44 -8.59
C ASP A 40 8.04 -3.44 -9.60
N GLY A 41 9.09 -2.66 -9.32
CA GLY A 41 10.34 -2.68 -10.10
C GLY A 41 11.11 -4.03 -10.07
N LYS A 42 10.66 -5.00 -9.27
CA LYS A 42 11.20 -6.37 -9.21
C LYS A 42 10.26 -7.44 -9.77
N GLY A 43 9.11 -7.05 -10.31
CA GLY A 43 8.10 -7.98 -10.83
C GLY A 43 7.35 -8.77 -9.75
N GLN A 44 7.47 -8.41 -8.46
CA GLN A 44 6.82 -9.13 -7.34
C GLN A 44 5.44 -8.54 -7.00
N HIS A 45 4.61 -8.37 -8.02
CA HIS A 45 3.33 -7.64 -7.94
C HIS A 45 2.34 -8.25 -6.92
N GLU A 46 2.39 -9.56 -6.65
CA GLU A 46 1.51 -10.19 -5.64
C GLU A 46 1.81 -9.73 -4.21
N LYS A 47 3.09 -9.54 -3.88
CA LYS A 47 3.47 -8.99 -2.57
C LYS A 47 3.08 -7.52 -2.47
N VAL A 48 3.24 -6.77 -3.56
CA VAL A 48 2.83 -5.36 -3.67
C VAL A 48 1.34 -5.22 -3.35
N ILE A 49 0.49 -5.98 -4.06
CA ILE A 49 -0.96 -5.96 -3.87
C ILE A 49 -1.32 -6.31 -2.43
N LYS A 50 -0.67 -7.32 -1.84
CA LYS A 50 -0.91 -7.71 -0.43
C LYS A 50 -0.62 -6.55 0.53
N TYR A 51 0.54 -5.89 0.40
CA TYR A 51 0.91 -4.79 1.29
C TYR A 51 0.01 -3.57 1.12
N TYR A 52 -0.33 -3.18 -0.11
CA TYR A 52 -1.26 -2.07 -0.33
C TYR A 52 -2.65 -2.37 0.23
N LYS A 53 -3.16 -3.60 0.10
CA LYS A 53 -4.44 -3.98 0.71
C LYS A 53 -4.42 -3.93 2.24
N GLN A 54 -3.31 -4.34 2.87
CA GLN A 54 -3.15 -4.18 4.33
C GLN A 54 -3.16 -2.70 4.72
N SER A 55 -2.48 -1.85 3.96
CA SER A 55 -2.48 -0.38 4.16
C SER A 55 -3.85 0.24 4.03
N LEU A 56 -4.65 -0.26 3.07
CA LEU A 56 -6.01 0.22 2.85
C LEU A 56 -6.93 -0.15 4.03
N ILE A 57 -6.84 -1.39 4.55
CA ILE A 57 -7.61 -1.82 5.73
C ILE A 57 -7.27 -0.93 6.93
N ILE A 58 -5.99 -0.66 7.15
CA ILE A 58 -5.53 0.16 8.27
C ILE A 58 -5.99 1.61 8.12
N ASN A 59 -5.88 2.21 6.92
CA ASN A 59 -6.43 3.56 6.69
C ASN A 59 -7.93 3.61 6.96
N LYS A 60 -8.69 2.62 6.47
CA LYS A 60 -10.12 2.54 6.73
C LYS A 60 -10.47 2.35 8.21
N LEU A 61 -9.61 1.69 9.00
CA LEU A 61 -9.81 1.56 10.45
C LEU A 61 -9.60 2.88 11.20
N ILE A 62 -8.71 3.77 10.71
CA ILE A 62 -8.45 5.07 11.34
C ILE A 62 -9.47 6.11 10.92
N PHE A 63 -9.63 6.26 9.61
CA PHE A 63 -10.42 7.35 9.00
C PHE A 63 -11.86 6.92 8.70
N GLY A 64 -12.20 5.66 8.92
CA GLY A 64 -13.47 5.09 8.45
C GLY A 64 -13.48 4.98 6.92
N GLU A 65 -14.67 5.02 6.35
CA GLU A 65 -14.85 5.10 4.90
C GLU A 65 -14.82 6.55 4.39
N LEU A 66 -14.21 7.47 5.14
CA LEU A 66 -14.09 8.85 4.71
C LEU A 66 -13.16 8.95 3.49
N PRO A 67 -13.57 9.67 2.44
CA PRO A 67 -12.72 9.99 1.32
C PRO A 67 -11.48 10.74 1.82
N THR A 68 -10.30 10.15 1.62
CA THR A 68 -9.01 10.72 2.03
C THR A 68 -7.98 10.50 0.92
N GLU A 69 -7.06 11.45 0.78
CA GLU A 69 -5.97 11.36 -0.20
C GLU A 69 -5.14 10.08 -0.05
N SER A 70 -4.98 9.58 1.19
CA SER A 70 -4.27 8.33 1.47
C SER A 70 -5.02 7.10 0.95
N ILE A 71 -6.34 7.02 1.16
CA ILE A 71 -7.18 5.93 0.63
C ILE A 71 -7.23 5.98 -0.90
N SER A 72 -7.42 7.17 -1.49
CA SER A 72 -7.42 7.35 -2.94
C SER A 72 -6.09 6.92 -3.56
N SER A 73 -4.96 7.36 -3.00
CA SER A 73 -3.62 6.99 -3.47
C SER A 73 -3.36 5.47 -3.36
N LEU A 74 -3.79 4.84 -2.26
CA LEU A 74 -3.66 3.40 -2.07
C LEU A 74 -4.45 2.60 -3.08
N LEU A 75 -5.69 3.01 -3.37
CA LEU A 75 -6.52 2.37 -4.39
C LEU A 75 -5.88 2.50 -5.79
N GLY A 76 -5.36 3.68 -6.13
CA GLY A 76 -4.65 3.90 -7.39
C GLY A 76 -3.42 2.99 -7.53
N ASN A 77 -2.62 2.87 -6.46
CA ASN A 77 -1.44 2.02 -6.45
C ASN A 77 -1.77 0.52 -6.52
N ILE A 78 -2.89 0.08 -5.94
CA ILE A 78 -3.41 -1.28 -6.12
C ILE A 78 -3.79 -1.50 -7.59
N GLY A 79 -4.45 -0.52 -8.21
CA GLY A 79 -4.81 -0.56 -9.63
C GLY A 79 -3.58 -0.75 -10.52
N THR A 80 -2.55 0.07 -10.34
CA THR A 80 -1.29 -0.03 -11.08
C THR A 80 -0.59 -1.38 -10.88
N ALA A 81 -0.64 -1.94 -9.67
CA ALA A 81 -0.04 -3.25 -9.40
C ALA A 81 -0.80 -4.40 -10.09
N TYR A 82 -2.12 -4.29 -10.24
CA TYR A 82 -2.92 -5.25 -11.03
C TYR A 82 -2.69 -5.09 -12.53
N ASP A 83 -2.59 -3.84 -13.01
CA ASP A 83 -2.25 -3.52 -14.40
C ASP A 83 -0.91 -4.15 -14.80
N SER A 84 0.11 -3.98 -13.95
CA SER A 84 1.44 -4.58 -14.14
C SER A 84 1.43 -6.11 -14.12
N LYS A 85 0.40 -6.74 -13.53
CA LYS A 85 0.18 -8.19 -13.54
C LYS A 85 -0.62 -8.68 -14.76
N GLY A 86 -1.11 -7.78 -15.60
CA GLY A 86 -2.02 -8.08 -16.72
C GLY A 86 -3.47 -8.33 -16.30
N HIS A 87 -3.84 -7.96 -15.08
CA HIS A 87 -5.18 -8.10 -14.52
C HIS A 87 -5.96 -6.78 -14.69
N TYR A 88 -6.34 -6.48 -15.93
CA TYR A 88 -6.87 -5.18 -16.30
C TYR A 88 -8.24 -4.87 -15.68
N ASP A 89 -9.10 -5.88 -15.52
CA ASP A 89 -10.43 -5.70 -14.92
C ASP A 89 -10.33 -5.25 -13.45
N GLU A 90 -9.44 -5.89 -12.68
CA GLU A 90 -9.15 -5.45 -11.31
C GLU A 90 -8.48 -4.08 -11.29
N ALA A 91 -7.55 -3.81 -12.22
CA ALA A 91 -6.89 -2.52 -12.30
C ALA A 91 -7.89 -1.37 -12.50
N ILE A 92 -8.78 -1.51 -13.49
CA ILE A 92 -9.83 -0.53 -13.78
C ILE A 92 -10.72 -0.32 -12.55
N LYS A 93 -11.18 -1.41 -11.93
CA LYS A 93 -12.03 -1.33 -10.74
C LYS A 93 -11.39 -0.57 -9.59
N TYR A 94 -10.08 -0.71 -9.39
CA TYR A 94 -9.36 0.01 -8.33
C TYR A 94 -9.06 1.46 -8.70
N HIS A 95 -8.80 1.76 -9.97
CA HIS A 95 -8.66 3.13 -10.46
C HIS A 95 -9.98 3.91 -10.40
N GLU A 96 -11.11 3.28 -10.74
CA GLU A 96 -12.44 3.90 -10.59
C GLU A 96 -12.75 4.21 -9.12
N GLN A 97 -12.45 3.28 -8.21
CA GLN A 97 -12.59 3.54 -6.78
C GLN A 97 -11.69 4.68 -6.31
N SER A 98 -10.44 4.73 -6.77
CA SER A 98 -9.50 5.82 -6.46
C SER A 98 -10.02 7.19 -6.92
N LEU A 99 -10.63 7.26 -8.10
CA LEU A 99 -11.25 8.46 -8.66
C LEU A 99 -12.54 8.88 -7.95
N SER A 100 -13.23 7.94 -7.31
CA SER A 100 -14.48 8.20 -6.58
C SER A 100 -14.27 8.63 -5.11
N MET A 101 -13.03 8.58 -4.62
CA MET A 101 -12.63 8.92 -3.25
C MET A 101 -12.24 10.39 -3.10
#